data_AF-A0A2K3M989-F1
#
_entry.id   AF-A0A2K3M989-F1
#
_cell.length_a   1.000
_cell.length_b   1.000
_cell.length_c   1.000
_cell.angle_alpha   90.00
_cell.angle_beta   90.00
_cell.angle_gamma   90.00
#
_symmetry.space_group_name_H-M   'P 1'
#
loop_
_entity.id
_entity.type
_entity.pdbx_description
1 polymer ?
#
loop_
_entity_poly.entity_id
_entity_poly.type
_entity_poly.pdbx_seq_one_letter_code
_entity_poly.pdbx_strand_id
1 'polypeptide(L)'
;MERRRRTKEDLASLMRKSWYHLRLSVRHPSRVPTWDAIILTAASPEQAHLYNSQLNRAKRMGRISPSTLTLAVPDPLGHRIGSGAATLNAIHSLALHYGTTTASNVLDKKHVLLLHAGGDSKRVPWANPMGKVFLPLPFLASDEPDGPVPLLFDHILAIASCARQAFGDQGGMLTMTGDVLPCFDASFMTLPEDTSCIITVPITLDVASNHGVIVAAETEVHSSQNYTLSLVDNLLQKPNVDELVQSKAVLVDGRTLLDTGIIAVRGKAWLDLVTLACSSQEMISDLIRSRNE
;
A
#
# COMPACT_ATOMS: atom_id res chain seq x y z
N MET A 1 -5.57 -20.21 -36.72
CA MET A 1 -5.98 -19.74 -35.38
C MET A 1 -5.05 -18.61 -34.98
N GLU A 2 -5.52 -17.39 -35.18
CA GLU A 2 -4.73 -16.18 -35.04
C GLU A 2 -4.59 -15.81 -33.56
N ARG A 3 -3.36 -15.89 -33.06
CA ARG A 3 -2.98 -15.47 -31.71
C ARG A 3 -3.32 -13.97 -31.59
N ARG A 4 -4.42 -13.64 -30.91
CA ARG A 4 -4.75 -12.26 -30.52
C ARG A 4 -3.59 -11.70 -29.68
N ARG A 5 -2.67 -10.97 -30.31
CA ARG A 5 -1.74 -10.05 -29.64
C ARG A 5 -2.62 -9.04 -28.91
N ARG A 6 -2.77 -9.17 -27.59
CA ARG A 6 -3.30 -8.09 -26.75
C ARG A 6 -2.41 -6.88 -27.00
N THR A 7 -2.94 -5.86 -27.65
CA THR A 7 -2.33 -4.54 -27.74
C THR A 7 -2.05 -4.08 -26.31
N LYS A 8 -0.80 -3.71 -26.02
CA LYS A 8 -0.39 -3.15 -24.72
C LYS A 8 -1.32 -1.97 -24.44
N GLU A 9 -2.20 -2.10 -23.46
CA GLU A 9 -3.12 -1.02 -23.12
C GLU A 9 -2.31 0.23 -22.78
N ASP A 10 -2.71 1.36 -23.34
CA ASP A 10 -2.08 2.64 -23.04
C ASP A 10 -2.25 2.98 -21.55
N LEU A 11 -1.19 3.49 -20.91
CA LEU A 11 -1.16 3.83 -19.49
C LEU A 11 -2.31 4.78 -19.14
N ALA A 12 -2.62 5.73 -20.01
CA ALA A 12 -3.75 6.65 -19.82
C ALA A 12 -5.09 5.91 -19.73
N SER A 13 -5.31 4.91 -20.59
CA SER A 13 -6.52 4.08 -20.57
C SER A 13 -6.64 3.29 -19.27
N LEU A 14 -5.52 2.70 -18.83
CA LEU A 14 -5.44 1.97 -17.58
C LEU A 14 -5.77 2.86 -16.36
N MET A 15 -5.20 4.06 -16.32
CA MET A 15 -5.49 5.01 -15.24
C MET A 15 -6.97 5.39 -15.25
N ARG A 16 -7.56 5.73 -16.41
CA ARG A 16 -8.98 6.07 -16.51
C ARG A 16 -9.89 4.95 -15.97
N LYS A 17 -9.57 3.68 -16.23
CA LYS A 17 -10.31 2.54 -15.67
C LYS A 17 -10.29 2.53 -14.15
N SER A 18 -9.12 2.73 -13.55
CA SER A 18 -8.94 2.75 -12.08
C SER A 18 -9.72 3.91 -11.44
N TRP A 19 -9.67 5.10 -12.04
CA TRP A 19 -10.44 6.26 -11.59
C TRP A 19 -11.95 6.08 -11.75
N TYR A 20 -12.38 5.42 -12.83
CA TYR A 20 -13.78 5.05 -13.02
C TYR A 20 -14.26 4.04 -11.96
N HIS A 21 -13.46 3.00 -11.71
CA HIS A 21 -13.74 2.01 -10.67
C HIS A 21 -13.88 2.64 -9.28
N LEU A 22 -12.96 3.54 -8.91
CA LEU A 22 -13.04 4.29 -7.64
C LEU A 22 -14.37 5.05 -7.53
N ARG A 23 -14.74 5.82 -8.57
CA ARG A 23 -16.00 6.60 -8.57
C ARG A 23 -17.22 5.69 -8.40
N LEU A 24 -17.24 4.52 -9.03
CA LEU A 24 -18.31 3.55 -8.85
C LEU A 24 -18.34 2.97 -7.43
N SER A 25 -17.18 2.59 -6.88
CA SER A 25 -17.08 2.03 -5.53
C SER A 25 -17.54 3.00 -4.44
N VAL A 26 -17.31 4.30 -4.65
CA VAL A 26 -17.73 5.35 -3.72
C VAL A 26 -19.22 5.67 -3.85
N ARG A 27 -19.77 5.70 -5.07
CA ARG A 27 -21.20 6.02 -5.30
C ARG A 27 -22.12 4.85 -5.01
N HIS A 28 -21.67 3.63 -5.28
CA HIS A 28 -22.48 2.41 -5.19
C HIS A 28 -21.72 1.26 -4.48
N PRO A 29 -21.34 1.44 -3.20
CA PRO A 29 -20.53 0.46 -2.46
C PRO A 29 -21.19 -0.91 -2.32
N SER A 30 -22.53 -1.00 -2.44
CA SER A 30 -23.26 -2.27 -2.43
C SER A 30 -23.12 -3.08 -3.72
N ARG A 31 -22.73 -2.45 -4.83
CA ARG A 31 -22.52 -3.11 -6.13
C ARG A 31 -21.04 -3.27 -6.44
N VAL A 32 -20.25 -2.26 -6.10
CA VAL A 32 -18.80 -2.25 -6.28
C VAL A 32 -18.19 -2.08 -4.89
N PRO A 33 -17.69 -3.16 -4.27
CA PRO A 33 -17.12 -3.10 -2.93
C PRO A 33 -16.02 -2.05 -2.81
N THR A 34 -16.00 -1.36 -1.67
CA THR A 34 -14.97 -0.39 -1.32
C THR A 34 -14.24 -0.85 -0.05
N TRP A 35 -13.28 -0.05 0.43
CA TRP A 35 -12.54 -0.32 1.65
C TRP A 35 -13.43 -0.11 2.88
N ASP A 36 -13.33 -1.01 3.87
CA ASP A 36 -13.97 -0.82 5.17
C ASP A 36 -13.27 0.29 5.98
N ALA A 37 -11.93 0.34 5.89
CA ALA A 37 -11.10 1.34 6.54
C ALA A 37 -9.94 1.80 5.65
N ILE A 38 -9.62 3.09 5.73
CA ILE A 38 -8.43 3.70 5.12
C ILE A 38 -7.63 4.36 6.24
N ILE A 39 -6.38 3.96 6.42
CA ILE A 39 -5.50 4.45 7.47
C ILE A 39 -4.27 5.11 6.86
N LEU A 40 -3.90 6.28 7.38
CA LEU A 40 -2.65 6.97 7.07
C LEU A 40 -1.73 6.94 8.28
N THR A 41 -0.48 6.50 8.13
CA THR A 41 0.52 6.73 9.19
C THR A 41 1.06 8.16 9.09
N ALA A 42 1.36 8.77 10.24
CA ALA A 42 1.89 10.12 10.34
C ALA A 42 3.08 10.16 11.31
N ALA A 43 4.05 11.03 11.07
CA ALA A 43 5.24 11.18 11.90
C ALA A 43 4.96 11.83 13.26
N SER A 44 3.89 12.62 13.38
CA SER A 44 3.55 13.33 14.61
C SER A 44 2.03 13.53 14.77
N PRO A 45 1.55 13.82 16.00
CA PRO A 45 0.14 14.15 16.25
C PRO A 45 -0.37 15.34 15.42
N GLU A 46 0.45 16.37 15.21
CA GLU A 46 0.11 17.55 14.41
C GLU A 46 -0.08 17.17 12.94
N GLN A 47 0.80 16.32 12.41
CA GLN A 47 0.67 15.81 11.05
C GLN A 47 -0.59 14.93 10.92
N ALA A 48 -0.87 14.07 11.91
CA ALA A 48 -2.09 13.27 11.93
C ALA A 48 -3.36 14.15 11.93
N HIS A 49 -3.36 15.28 12.63
CA HIS A 49 -4.48 16.24 12.60
C HIS A 49 -4.72 16.81 11.20
N LEU A 50 -3.65 17.21 10.50
CA LEU A 50 -3.73 17.68 9.11
C LEU A 50 -4.23 16.58 8.17
N TYR A 51 -3.73 15.35 8.33
CA TYR A 51 -4.14 14.21 7.52
C TYR A 51 -5.61 13.84 7.75
N ASN A 52 -6.10 13.89 8.98
CA ASN A 52 -7.52 13.73 9.27
C ASN A 52 -8.38 14.81 8.57
N SER A 53 -7.90 16.05 8.50
CA SER A 53 -8.58 17.12 7.75
C SER A 53 -8.64 16.82 6.24
N GLN A 54 -7.57 16.27 5.67
CA GLN A 54 -7.54 15.86 4.26
C GLN A 54 -8.45 14.64 3.99
N LEU A 55 -8.48 13.64 4.87
CA LEU A 55 -9.39 12.50 4.79
C LEU A 55 -10.86 12.95 4.83
N ASN A 56 -11.19 13.87 5.72
CA ASN A 56 -12.52 14.47 5.80
C ASN A 56 -12.87 15.29 4.55
N ARG A 57 -11.90 15.98 3.95
CA ARG A 57 -12.08 16.66 2.66
C ARG A 57 -12.36 15.65 1.54
N ALA A 58 -11.61 14.56 1.45
CA ALA A 58 -11.79 13.51 0.46
C ALA A 58 -13.18 12.85 0.57
N LYS A 59 -13.68 12.61 1.79
CA LYS A 59 -15.07 12.18 2.02
C LYS A 59 -16.10 13.19 1.50
N ARG A 60 -15.97 14.47 1.86
CA ARG A 60 -16.87 15.54 1.39
C ARG A 60 -16.88 15.69 -0.14
N MET A 61 -15.75 15.47 -0.78
CA MET A 61 -15.61 15.51 -2.24
C MET A 61 -16.08 14.23 -2.95
N GLY A 62 -16.56 13.22 -2.21
CA GLY A 62 -16.99 11.95 -2.80
C GLY A 62 -15.84 11.15 -3.42
N ARG A 63 -14.62 11.26 -2.87
CA ARG A 63 -13.46 10.42 -3.22
C ARG A 63 -13.32 9.20 -2.31
N ILE A 64 -13.91 9.26 -1.12
CA ILE A 64 -14.01 8.16 -0.16
C ILE A 64 -15.49 7.95 0.15
N SER A 65 -15.94 6.69 0.24
CA SER A 65 -17.32 6.38 0.64
C SER A 65 -17.61 6.93 2.04
N PRO A 66 -18.81 7.52 2.28
CA PRO A 66 -19.23 7.90 3.63
C PRO A 66 -19.20 6.74 4.63
N SER A 67 -19.38 5.49 4.15
CA SER A 67 -19.35 4.28 4.98
C SER A 67 -17.94 3.81 5.36
N THR A 68 -16.89 4.31 4.70
CA THR A 68 -15.51 3.91 4.95
C THR A 68 -14.97 4.63 6.18
N LEU A 69 -14.44 3.88 7.15
CA LEU A 69 -13.72 4.46 8.29
C LEU A 69 -12.41 5.07 7.80
N THR A 70 -12.04 6.25 8.32
CA THR A 70 -10.80 6.93 7.96
C THR A 70 -10.06 7.35 9.21
N LEU A 71 -8.77 7.05 9.30
CA LEU A 71 -7.96 7.34 10.48
C LEU A 71 -6.55 7.77 10.08
N ALA A 72 -6.04 8.87 10.64
CA ALA A 72 -4.62 9.15 10.64
C ALA A 72 -4.01 8.77 11.99
N VAL A 73 -2.99 7.91 11.98
CA VAL A 73 -2.35 7.36 13.17
C VAL A 73 -0.93 7.93 13.27
N PRO A 74 -0.64 8.74 14.30
CA PRO A 74 0.70 9.26 14.51
C PRO A 74 1.62 8.21 15.11
N ASP A 75 2.91 8.33 14.82
CA ASP A 75 3.96 7.68 15.58
C ASP A 75 3.87 8.14 17.05
N PRO A 76 3.91 7.23 18.04
CA PRO A 76 3.66 7.59 19.43
C PRO A 76 4.71 8.59 19.93
N LEU A 77 4.25 9.62 20.64
CA LEU A 77 5.08 10.72 21.15
C LEU A 77 5.85 11.49 20.05
N GLY A 78 5.52 11.29 18.76
CA GLY A 78 6.26 11.87 17.63
C GLY A 78 7.65 11.24 17.42
N HIS A 79 7.93 10.09 18.04
CA HIS A 79 9.17 9.37 17.86
C HIS A 79 9.05 8.38 16.72
N ARG A 80 9.94 8.46 15.73
CA ARG A 80 9.93 7.56 14.59
C ARG A 80 10.15 6.12 15.05
N ILE A 81 9.19 5.25 14.75
CA ILE A 81 9.20 3.83 15.16
C ILE A 81 9.47 2.85 13.99
N GLY A 82 9.66 3.37 12.78
CA GLY A 82 9.82 2.55 11.57
C GLY A 82 8.48 2.05 11.00
N SER A 83 8.49 1.58 9.75
CA SER A 83 7.28 1.19 9.01
C SER A 83 6.58 -0.03 9.62
N GLY A 84 7.34 -1.01 10.11
CA GLY A 84 6.81 -2.21 10.76
C GLY A 84 6.02 -1.87 12.03
N ALA A 85 6.61 -1.14 12.96
CA ALA A 85 5.92 -0.74 14.18
C ALA A 85 4.77 0.24 13.90
N ALA A 86 4.91 1.14 12.92
CA ALA A 86 3.82 2.02 12.49
C ALA A 86 2.63 1.23 11.93
N THR A 87 2.88 0.12 11.23
CA THR A 87 1.84 -0.81 10.75
C THR A 87 1.09 -1.45 11.92
N LEU A 88 1.82 -1.99 12.91
CA LEU A 88 1.21 -2.60 14.09
C LEU A 88 0.42 -1.57 14.91
N ASN A 89 0.96 -0.37 15.10
CA ASN A 89 0.27 0.71 15.78
C ASN A 89 -1.01 1.14 15.04
N ALA A 90 -0.98 1.19 13.71
CA ALA A 90 -2.13 1.51 12.89
C ALA A 90 -3.25 0.46 13.01
N ILE A 91 -2.90 -0.83 12.98
CA ILE A 91 -3.85 -1.94 13.15
C ILE A 91 -4.43 -1.93 14.57
N HIS A 92 -3.61 -1.71 15.59
CA HIS A 92 -4.08 -1.60 16.97
C HIS A 92 -5.05 -0.43 17.14
N SER A 93 -4.73 0.75 16.58
CA SER A 93 -5.61 1.93 16.62
C SER A 93 -6.94 1.67 15.91
N LEU A 94 -6.92 0.90 14.81
CA LEU A 94 -8.13 0.46 14.12
C LEU A 94 -8.98 -0.47 15.00
N ALA A 95 -8.35 -1.45 15.65
CA ALA A 95 -9.01 -2.37 16.56
C ALA A 95 -9.71 -1.63 17.71
N LEU A 96 -9.03 -0.66 18.33
CA LEU A 96 -9.61 0.21 19.36
C LEU A 96 -10.81 1.01 18.84
N HIS A 97 -10.76 1.51 17.60
CA HIS A 97 -11.86 2.26 17.01
C HIS A 97 -13.12 1.39 16.80
N TYR A 98 -12.94 0.10 16.50
CA TYR A 98 -14.03 -0.86 16.45
C TYR A 98 -14.46 -1.39 17.83
N GLY A 99 -13.88 -0.88 18.92
CA GLY A 99 -14.21 -1.27 20.29
C GLY A 99 -13.62 -2.63 20.70
N THR A 100 -12.52 -3.05 20.07
CA THR A 100 -11.92 -4.37 20.30
C THR A 100 -10.51 -4.23 20.85
N THR A 101 -10.24 -4.83 22.01
CA THR A 101 -8.90 -4.88 22.62
C THR A 101 -8.18 -6.21 22.39
N THR A 102 -8.93 -7.25 21.99
CA THR A 102 -8.40 -8.57 21.61
C THR A 102 -8.44 -8.74 20.10
N ALA A 103 -7.74 -9.76 19.58
CA ALA A 103 -7.84 -10.23 18.20
C ALA A 103 -9.28 -10.64 17.88
N SER A 104 -10.11 -9.66 17.56
CA SER A 104 -11.55 -9.82 17.49
C SER A 104 -11.97 -10.20 16.08
N ASN A 105 -12.94 -11.11 15.99
CA ASN A 105 -13.66 -11.48 14.76
C ASN A 105 -14.22 -10.26 14.00
N VAL A 106 -14.32 -9.09 14.63
CA VAL A 106 -14.78 -7.85 13.98
C VAL A 106 -13.88 -7.44 12.82
N LEU A 107 -12.56 -7.67 12.90
CA LEU A 107 -11.61 -7.34 11.83
C LEU A 107 -11.43 -8.47 10.79
N ASP A 108 -11.91 -9.69 11.08
CA ASP A 108 -11.73 -10.88 10.22
C ASP A 108 -12.20 -10.67 8.78
N LYS A 109 -13.34 -10.00 8.60
CA LYS A 109 -13.95 -9.74 7.29
C LYS A 109 -13.72 -8.31 6.79
N LYS A 110 -12.84 -7.57 7.44
CA LYS A 110 -12.57 -6.17 7.10
C LYS A 110 -11.47 -6.05 6.08
N HIS A 111 -11.66 -5.11 5.17
CA HIS A 111 -10.71 -4.75 4.14
C HIS A 111 -10.12 -3.40 4.45
N VAL A 112 -8.83 -3.39 4.73
CA VAL A 112 -8.11 -2.21 5.22
C VAL A 112 -7.11 -1.76 4.17
N LEU A 113 -7.13 -0.47 3.81
CA LEU A 113 -6.04 0.16 3.09
C LEU A 113 -5.17 0.93 4.08
N LEU A 114 -3.90 0.58 4.18
CA LEU A 114 -2.90 1.28 4.97
C LEU A 114 -1.94 2.04 4.05
N LEU A 115 -1.77 3.33 4.30
CA LEU A 115 -0.86 4.19 3.56
C LEU A 115 0.23 4.71 4.49
N HIS A 116 1.47 4.34 4.20
CA HIS A 116 2.62 4.91 4.91
C HIS A 116 2.92 6.32 4.42
N ALA A 117 2.59 7.33 5.22
CA ALA A 117 2.75 8.74 4.88
C ALA A 117 3.66 9.53 5.85
N GLY A 118 4.07 8.94 6.97
CA GLY A 118 4.90 9.59 8.00
C GLY A 118 6.40 9.73 7.68
N GLY A 119 6.81 9.65 6.41
CA GLY A 119 8.23 9.76 6.03
C GLY A 119 8.67 11.21 5.81
N ASP A 120 9.84 11.58 6.33
CA ASP A 120 10.44 12.89 6.05
C ASP A 120 10.71 13.10 4.55
N SER A 121 10.24 14.23 4.02
CA SER A 121 10.53 14.70 2.66
C SER A 121 11.84 15.47 2.61
N LYS A 122 12.95 14.81 2.95
CA LYS A 122 14.30 15.43 2.88
C LYS A 122 14.63 15.98 1.49
N ARG A 123 14.12 15.32 0.44
CA ARG A 123 14.33 15.71 -0.97
C ARG A 123 13.31 16.71 -1.51
N VAL A 124 12.17 16.89 -0.82
CA VAL A 124 11.10 17.81 -1.22
C VAL A 124 10.61 18.57 0.03
N PRO A 125 11.43 19.47 0.60
CA PRO A 125 11.16 20.03 1.94
C PRO A 125 9.84 20.79 2.02
N TRP A 126 9.43 21.45 0.93
CA TRP A 126 8.15 22.17 0.85
C TRP A 126 6.92 21.26 0.99
N ALA A 127 7.06 19.95 0.74
CA ALA A 127 5.99 18.98 0.87
C ALA A 127 5.83 18.44 2.30
N ASN A 128 6.79 18.68 3.21
CA ASN A 128 6.74 18.17 4.58
C ASN A 128 5.48 18.57 5.36
N PRO A 129 5.05 19.85 5.37
CA PRO A 129 3.86 20.25 6.13
C PRO A 129 2.58 19.61 5.61
N MET A 130 2.50 19.39 4.29
CA MET A 130 1.31 18.83 3.64
C MET A 130 1.31 17.30 3.60
N GLY A 131 2.49 16.68 3.62
CA GLY A 131 2.68 15.25 3.34
C GLY A 131 2.80 14.97 1.84
N LYS A 132 3.78 14.13 1.45
CA LYS A 132 3.98 13.76 0.03
C LYS A 132 2.76 13.10 -0.59
N VAL A 133 2.01 12.36 0.21
CA VAL A 133 0.79 11.67 -0.24
C VAL A 133 -0.26 12.66 -0.74
N PHE A 134 -0.23 13.91 -0.29
CA PHE A 134 -1.18 14.94 -0.72
C PHE A 134 -0.60 15.89 -1.78
N LEU A 135 0.50 15.51 -2.44
CA LEU A 135 1.05 16.29 -3.54
C LEU A 135 0.09 16.37 -4.72
N PRO A 136 -0.11 17.55 -5.33
CA PRO A 136 -0.93 17.70 -6.53
C PRO A 136 -0.25 17.05 -7.74
N LEU A 137 -1.05 16.46 -8.62
CA LEU A 137 -0.63 15.82 -9.88
C LEU A 137 -1.32 16.51 -11.07
N PRO A 138 -0.84 17.70 -11.52
CA PRO A 138 -1.48 18.48 -12.58
C PRO A 138 -1.63 17.73 -13.91
N PHE A 139 -0.73 16.80 -14.23
CA PHE A 139 -0.82 16.02 -15.47
C PHE A 139 -2.01 15.05 -15.50
N LEU A 140 -2.62 14.74 -14.33
CA LEU A 140 -3.86 13.97 -14.24
C LEU A 140 -5.12 14.85 -14.35
N ALA A 141 -4.96 16.18 -14.37
CA ALA A 141 -6.06 17.14 -14.50
C ALA A 141 -6.37 17.50 -15.97
N SER A 142 -5.73 16.85 -16.96
CA SER A 142 -5.90 17.17 -18.39
C SER A 142 -7.35 17.03 -18.88
N ASP A 143 -8.10 16.11 -18.27
CA ASP A 143 -9.47 15.78 -18.68
C ASP A 143 -10.50 16.78 -18.10
N GLU A 144 -10.16 17.53 -17.04
CA GLU A 144 -11.01 18.56 -16.41
C GLU A 144 -10.16 19.76 -15.96
N PRO A 145 -9.81 20.70 -16.86
CA PRO A 145 -8.92 21.83 -16.57
C PRO A 145 -9.43 22.76 -15.45
N ASP A 146 -10.75 22.90 -15.33
CA ASP A 146 -11.42 23.71 -14.30
C ASP A 146 -11.78 22.92 -13.04
N GLY A 147 -11.43 21.62 -13.01
CA GLY A 147 -11.67 20.72 -11.88
C GLY A 147 -10.60 20.83 -10.78
N PRO A 148 -10.87 20.27 -9.59
CA PRO A 148 -9.85 20.18 -8.54
C PRO A 148 -8.71 19.28 -8.99
N VAL A 149 -7.47 19.78 -8.89
CA VAL A 149 -6.26 19.01 -9.26
C VAL A 149 -6.19 17.72 -8.44
N PRO A 150 -6.11 16.54 -9.09
CA PRO A 150 -5.96 15.26 -8.40
C PRO A 150 -4.69 15.25 -7.53
N LEU A 151 -4.79 14.65 -6.34
CA LEU A 151 -3.62 14.42 -5.48
C LEU A 151 -3.03 13.02 -5.73
N LEU A 152 -1.79 12.82 -5.30
CA LEU A 152 -1.18 11.48 -5.24
C LEU A 152 -2.04 10.51 -4.42
N PHE A 153 -2.62 10.98 -3.32
CA PHE A 153 -3.58 10.24 -2.50
C PHE A 153 -4.77 9.75 -3.33
N ASP A 154 -5.38 10.63 -4.12
CA ASP A 154 -6.54 10.27 -4.94
C ASP A 154 -6.18 9.22 -6.00
N HIS A 155 -4.97 9.29 -6.55
CA HIS A 155 -4.44 8.30 -7.49
C HIS A 155 -4.18 6.95 -6.83
N ILE A 156 -3.59 6.95 -5.63
CA ILE A 156 -3.39 5.73 -4.84
C ILE A 156 -4.74 5.08 -4.52
N LEU A 157 -5.76 5.87 -4.12
CA LEU A 157 -7.11 5.37 -3.91
C LEU A 157 -7.69 4.73 -5.18
N ALA A 158 -7.41 5.31 -6.36
CA ALA A 158 -7.89 4.76 -7.63
C ALA A 158 -7.34 3.36 -7.88
N ILE A 159 -6.02 3.19 -7.76
CA ILE A 159 -5.35 1.88 -7.95
C ILE A 159 -5.76 0.89 -6.86
N ALA A 160 -5.77 1.33 -5.60
CA ALA A 160 -6.18 0.51 -4.47
C ALA A 160 -7.63 0.04 -4.59
N SER A 161 -8.53 0.85 -5.16
CA SER A 161 -9.92 0.43 -5.36
C SER A 161 -10.04 -0.78 -6.28
N CYS A 162 -9.21 -0.89 -7.32
CA CYS A 162 -9.14 -2.09 -8.15
C CYS A 162 -8.50 -3.25 -7.39
N ALA A 163 -7.40 -2.98 -6.68
CA ALA A 163 -6.68 -3.97 -5.87
C ALA A 163 -7.57 -4.65 -4.81
N ARG A 164 -8.55 -3.92 -4.26
CA ARG A 164 -9.53 -4.42 -3.30
C ARG A 164 -10.24 -5.69 -3.81
N GLN A 165 -10.50 -5.81 -5.11
CA GLN A 165 -11.18 -6.98 -5.67
C GLN A 165 -10.41 -8.29 -5.44
N ALA A 166 -9.07 -8.23 -5.39
CA ALA A 166 -8.21 -9.39 -5.20
C ALA A 166 -8.32 -10.04 -3.81
N PHE A 167 -8.95 -9.36 -2.84
CA PHE A 167 -9.23 -9.90 -1.51
C PHE A 167 -10.47 -10.80 -1.47
N GLY A 168 -11.36 -10.70 -2.48
CA GLY A 168 -12.60 -11.48 -2.50
C GLY A 168 -13.47 -11.23 -1.26
N ASP A 169 -13.88 -12.31 -0.62
CA ASP A 169 -14.68 -12.39 0.60
C ASP A 169 -13.85 -12.58 1.90
N GLN A 170 -12.54 -12.73 1.77
CA GLN A 170 -11.62 -12.82 2.89
C GLN A 170 -11.18 -11.42 3.32
N GLY A 171 -11.19 -11.13 4.62
CA GLY A 171 -10.59 -9.88 5.10
C GLY A 171 -9.09 -9.84 4.85
N GLY A 172 -8.57 -8.63 4.92
CA GLY A 172 -7.17 -8.40 4.65
C GLY A 172 -6.81 -6.94 4.61
N MET A 173 -5.52 -6.70 4.48
CA MET A 173 -4.93 -5.38 4.42
C MET A 173 -4.06 -5.24 3.19
N LEU A 174 -4.19 -4.10 2.49
CA LEU A 174 -3.24 -3.65 1.49
C LEU A 174 -2.46 -2.46 2.05
N THR A 175 -1.14 -2.61 2.12
CA THR A 175 -0.22 -1.52 2.46
C THR A 175 0.34 -0.94 1.17
N MET A 176 0.37 0.39 1.07
CA MET A 176 1.06 1.11 0.00
C MET A 176 1.87 2.28 0.58
N THR A 177 2.82 2.79 -0.19
CA THR A 177 3.63 3.96 0.18
C THR A 177 2.97 5.25 -0.29
N GLY A 178 3.04 6.29 0.53
CA GLY A 178 2.49 7.61 0.24
C GLY A 178 3.42 8.52 -0.58
N ASP A 179 4.52 8.00 -1.13
CA ASP A 179 5.52 8.79 -1.86
C ASP A 179 5.97 8.23 -3.20
N VAL A 180 5.30 7.17 -3.66
CA VAL A 180 5.49 6.57 -4.98
C VAL A 180 4.18 6.72 -5.77
N LEU A 181 4.29 6.98 -7.08
CA LEU A 181 3.16 6.98 -8.01
C LEU A 181 2.97 5.57 -8.60
N PRO A 182 2.01 4.77 -8.13
CA PRO A 182 1.76 3.43 -8.69
C PRO A 182 1.14 3.51 -10.08
N CYS A 183 1.76 2.87 -11.07
CA CYS A 183 1.30 2.88 -12.46
C CYS A 183 1.18 1.45 -13.01
N PHE A 184 0.19 0.69 -12.52
CA PHE A 184 -0.04 -0.70 -12.94
C PHE A 184 -1.52 -1.09 -12.86
N ASP A 185 -1.90 -2.20 -13.50
CA ASP A 185 -3.28 -2.68 -13.49
C ASP A 185 -3.54 -3.60 -12.31
N ALA A 186 -4.08 -3.01 -11.24
CA ALA A 186 -4.45 -3.76 -10.05
C ALA A 186 -5.72 -4.61 -10.22
N SER A 187 -6.45 -4.47 -11.34
CA SER A 187 -7.70 -5.23 -11.58
C SER A 187 -7.44 -6.71 -11.84
N PHE A 188 -6.24 -7.06 -12.29
CA PHE A 188 -5.80 -8.44 -12.52
C PHE A 188 -4.90 -8.97 -11.39
N MET A 189 -4.75 -8.22 -10.30
CA MET A 189 -3.97 -8.65 -9.16
C MET A 189 -4.58 -9.92 -8.57
N THR A 190 -3.74 -10.93 -8.36
CA THR A 190 -4.13 -12.16 -7.68
C THR A 190 -3.34 -12.25 -6.40
N LEU A 191 -4.03 -12.45 -5.28
CA LEU A 191 -3.40 -12.62 -3.98
C LEU A 191 -3.49 -14.10 -3.56
N PRO A 192 -2.39 -14.67 -3.03
CA PRO A 192 -2.44 -16.00 -2.44
C PRO A 192 -3.35 -16.05 -1.20
N GLU A 193 -3.92 -17.22 -0.93
CA GLU A 193 -4.79 -17.46 0.22
C GLU A 193 -4.00 -17.48 1.53
N ASP A 194 -4.61 -16.96 2.60
CA ASP A 194 -4.15 -17.11 3.98
C ASP A 194 -2.69 -16.73 4.27
N THR A 195 -2.10 -15.85 3.44
CA THR A 195 -0.69 -15.43 3.55
C THR A 195 -0.50 -13.94 3.30
N SER A 196 0.71 -13.44 3.57
CA SER A 196 1.21 -12.17 3.08
C SER A 196 1.92 -12.34 1.72
N CYS A 197 1.91 -11.30 0.91
CA CYS A 197 2.69 -11.22 -0.31
C CYS A 197 3.15 -9.79 -0.59
N ILE A 198 4.28 -9.67 -1.27
CA ILE A 198 4.83 -8.41 -1.75
C ILE A 198 4.64 -8.31 -3.27
N ILE A 199 4.23 -7.15 -3.75
CA ILE A 199 4.14 -6.89 -5.18
C ILE A 199 5.49 -6.34 -5.63
N THR A 200 6.10 -6.97 -6.64
CA THR A 200 7.41 -6.58 -7.16
C THR A 200 7.35 -6.17 -8.62
N VAL A 201 8.33 -5.40 -9.08
CA VAL A 201 8.50 -5.08 -10.51
C VAL A 201 9.92 -5.40 -10.96
N PRO A 202 10.12 -6.08 -12.11
CA PRO A 202 11.46 -6.30 -12.65
C PRO A 202 12.10 -4.99 -13.10
N ILE A 203 13.29 -4.69 -12.57
CA ILE A 203 14.07 -3.48 -12.84
C ILE A 203 15.50 -3.81 -13.27
N THR A 204 16.19 -2.82 -13.83
CA THR A 204 17.60 -2.93 -14.20
C THR A 204 18.52 -2.80 -12.98
N LEU A 205 19.74 -3.34 -13.10
CA LEU A 205 20.71 -3.40 -12.00
C LEU A 205 21.16 -2.03 -11.50
N ASP A 206 21.21 -1.02 -12.37
CA ASP A 206 21.56 0.36 -12.00
C ASP A 206 20.53 0.97 -11.06
N VAL A 207 19.24 0.70 -11.30
CA VAL A 207 18.15 1.12 -10.41
C VAL A 207 18.22 0.33 -9.11
N ALA A 208 18.47 -0.99 -9.18
CA ALA A 208 18.48 -1.88 -8.02
C ALA A 208 19.42 -1.41 -6.90
N SER A 209 20.57 -0.84 -7.26
CA SER A 209 21.59 -0.34 -6.32
C SER A 209 21.10 0.75 -5.35
N ASN A 210 20.02 1.45 -5.69
CA ASN A 210 19.47 2.54 -4.87
C ASN A 210 18.23 2.13 -4.06
N HIS A 211 17.77 0.88 -4.19
CA HIS A 211 16.47 0.42 -3.71
C HIS A 211 16.55 -0.95 -3.00
N GLY A 212 15.44 -1.37 -2.39
CA GLY A 212 15.28 -2.72 -1.86
C GLY A 212 15.04 -3.73 -2.98
N VAL A 213 15.68 -4.89 -2.91
CA VAL A 213 15.57 -5.97 -3.90
C VAL A 213 15.10 -7.24 -3.23
N ILE A 214 14.01 -7.81 -3.74
CA ILE A 214 13.47 -9.09 -3.30
C ILE A 214 14.18 -10.22 -4.03
N VAL A 215 14.68 -11.17 -3.26
CA VAL A 215 15.22 -12.43 -3.76
C VAL A 215 14.10 -13.46 -3.70
N ALA A 216 13.66 -13.91 -4.87
CA ALA A 216 12.64 -14.95 -4.98
C ALA A 216 13.30 -16.33 -5.06
N ALA A 217 12.67 -17.33 -4.46
CA ALA A 217 13.09 -18.72 -4.59
C ALA A 217 13.07 -19.18 -6.05
N GLU A 218 14.02 -20.04 -6.43
CA GLU A 218 14.12 -20.59 -7.79
C GLU A 218 12.88 -21.42 -8.18
N THR A 219 12.15 -21.94 -7.20
CA THR A 219 10.92 -22.73 -7.45
C THR A 219 9.72 -21.80 -7.52
N GLU A 220 9.17 -21.62 -8.72
CA GLU A 220 7.91 -20.90 -8.92
C GLU A 220 6.75 -21.72 -8.33
N VAL A 221 5.97 -21.11 -7.44
CA VAL A 221 4.77 -21.73 -6.86
C VAL A 221 3.66 -21.77 -7.92
N HIS A 222 3.48 -20.65 -8.63
CA HIS A 222 2.55 -20.53 -9.74
C HIS A 222 3.09 -19.60 -10.82
N SER A 223 2.95 -20.03 -12.08
CA SER A 223 3.33 -19.26 -13.26
C SER A 223 2.13 -19.19 -14.21
N SER A 224 1.70 -17.98 -14.53
CA SER A 224 0.66 -17.74 -15.53
C SER A 224 1.16 -16.76 -16.59
N GLN A 225 0.39 -16.56 -17.66
CA GLN A 225 0.77 -15.57 -18.68
C GLN A 225 0.85 -14.13 -18.15
N ASN A 226 0.24 -13.82 -16.99
CA ASN A 226 0.07 -12.45 -16.52
C ASN A 226 0.80 -12.16 -15.19
N TYR A 227 1.16 -13.18 -14.42
CA TYR A 227 1.89 -13.04 -13.16
C TYR A 227 2.65 -14.31 -12.79
N THR A 228 3.69 -14.13 -11.99
CA THR A 228 4.49 -15.19 -11.36
C THR A 228 4.40 -15.04 -9.85
N LEU A 229 4.22 -16.14 -9.14
CA LEU A 229 4.23 -16.21 -7.68
C LEU A 229 5.37 -17.13 -7.24
N SER A 230 6.27 -16.58 -6.41
CA SER A 230 7.40 -17.29 -5.84
C SER A 230 7.50 -17.00 -4.36
N LEU A 231 8.12 -17.91 -3.59
CA LEU A 231 8.47 -17.64 -2.21
C LEU A 231 9.56 -16.57 -2.13
N VAL A 232 9.55 -15.79 -1.04
CA VAL A 232 10.59 -14.79 -0.77
C VAL A 232 11.68 -15.45 0.06
N ASP A 233 12.90 -15.50 -0.47
CA ASP A 233 14.07 -16.03 0.23
C ASP A 233 14.79 -14.94 1.03
N ASN A 234 14.89 -13.73 0.48
CA ASN A 234 15.62 -12.63 1.12
C ASN A 234 15.15 -11.24 0.63
N LEU A 235 15.51 -10.20 1.39
CA LEU A 235 15.40 -8.79 1.01
C LEU A 235 16.76 -8.12 1.16
N LEU A 236 17.30 -7.60 0.06
CA LEU A 236 18.57 -6.87 0.04
C LEU A 236 18.31 -5.37 0.02
N GLN A 237 18.97 -4.61 0.89
CA GLN A 237 18.78 -3.16 0.97
C GLN A 237 19.93 -2.41 0.30
N LYS A 238 19.65 -1.76 -0.84
CA LYS A 238 20.61 -1.01 -1.66
C LYS A 238 21.88 -1.83 -2.00
N PRO A 239 21.71 -3.04 -2.55
CA PRO A 239 22.84 -3.93 -2.79
C PRO A 239 23.72 -3.44 -3.93
N ASN A 240 25.00 -3.75 -3.87
CA ASN A 240 25.87 -3.63 -5.05
C ASN A 240 25.66 -4.80 -6.03
N VAL A 241 26.27 -4.72 -7.21
CA VAL A 241 26.10 -5.74 -8.26
C VAL A 241 26.64 -7.12 -7.82
N ASP A 242 27.75 -7.16 -7.08
CA ASP A 242 28.34 -8.42 -6.62
C ASP A 242 27.42 -9.12 -5.60
N GLU A 243 26.81 -8.36 -4.68
CA GLU A 243 25.83 -8.86 -3.72
C GLU A 243 24.58 -9.42 -4.40
N LEU A 244 24.10 -8.76 -5.47
CA LEU A 244 22.96 -9.23 -6.26
C LEU A 244 23.26 -10.58 -6.92
N VAL A 245 24.46 -10.75 -7.47
CA VAL A 245 24.88 -12.00 -8.11
C VAL A 245 25.07 -13.12 -7.08
N GLN A 246 25.77 -12.83 -5.98
CA GLN A 246 26.03 -13.81 -4.91
C GLN A 246 24.74 -14.31 -4.26
N SER A 247 23.77 -13.42 -4.09
CA SER A 247 22.47 -13.73 -3.50
C SER A 247 21.46 -14.31 -4.50
N LYS A 248 21.87 -14.56 -5.76
CA LYS A 248 21.00 -15.02 -6.86
C LYS A 248 19.76 -14.15 -7.08
N ALA A 249 19.89 -12.84 -6.86
CA ALA A 249 18.80 -11.88 -7.01
C ALA A 249 18.50 -11.51 -8.48
N VAL A 250 19.40 -11.89 -9.41
CA VAL A 250 19.31 -11.57 -10.83
C VAL A 250 18.52 -12.66 -11.56
N LEU A 251 17.41 -12.26 -12.19
CA LEU A 251 16.55 -13.09 -13.00
C LEU A 251 17.24 -13.51 -14.31
N VAL A 252 16.67 -14.52 -14.99
CA VAL A 252 17.18 -15.06 -16.27
C VAL A 252 17.29 -13.99 -17.37
N ASP A 253 16.46 -12.94 -17.31
CA ASP A 253 16.48 -11.82 -18.26
C ASP A 253 17.43 -10.68 -17.85
N GLY A 254 18.22 -10.87 -16.80
CA GLY A 254 19.21 -9.90 -16.31
C GLY A 254 18.65 -8.80 -15.41
N ARG A 255 17.36 -8.86 -15.03
CA ARG A 255 16.70 -7.89 -14.14
C ARG A 255 16.63 -8.39 -12.71
N THR A 256 16.27 -7.51 -11.77
CA THR A 256 16.03 -7.83 -10.35
C THR A 256 14.63 -7.42 -9.94
N LEU A 257 14.09 -8.04 -8.89
CA LEU A 257 12.75 -7.72 -8.38
C LEU A 257 12.80 -6.56 -7.38
N LEU A 258 12.30 -5.40 -7.77
CA LEU A 258 12.20 -4.22 -6.89
C LEU A 258 11.14 -4.45 -5.80
N ASP A 259 11.48 -4.13 -4.56
CA ASP A 259 10.51 -3.89 -3.50
C ASP A 259 9.74 -2.60 -3.80
N THR A 260 8.45 -2.72 -4.14
CA THR A 260 7.59 -1.58 -4.46
C THR A 260 7.02 -0.90 -3.21
N GLY A 261 7.16 -1.52 -2.03
CA GLY A 261 6.49 -1.11 -0.80
C GLY A 261 4.98 -1.38 -0.80
N ILE A 262 4.47 -2.15 -1.78
CA ILE A 262 3.10 -2.64 -1.81
C ILE A 262 3.09 -4.06 -1.24
N ILE A 263 2.40 -4.22 -0.10
CA ILE A 263 2.29 -5.50 0.61
C ILE A 263 0.81 -5.79 0.81
N ALA A 264 0.39 -7.01 0.54
CA ALA A 264 -0.96 -7.46 0.83
C ALA A 264 -0.92 -8.61 1.83
N VAL A 265 -1.90 -8.65 2.74
CA VAL A 265 -2.05 -9.72 3.74
C VAL A 265 -3.50 -10.13 3.75
N ARG A 266 -3.80 -11.42 3.55
CA ARG A 266 -5.17 -11.93 3.39
C ARG A 266 -5.46 -13.12 4.31
N GLY A 267 -6.71 -13.25 4.73
CA GLY A 267 -7.22 -14.45 5.40
C GLY A 267 -6.55 -14.69 6.75
N LYS A 268 -6.07 -15.91 7.02
CA LYS A 268 -5.44 -16.26 8.30
C LYS A 268 -4.25 -15.35 8.66
N ALA A 269 -3.37 -15.04 7.70
CA ALA A 269 -2.24 -14.15 7.97
C ALA A 269 -2.67 -12.74 8.39
N TRP A 270 -3.85 -12.28 7.95
CA TRP A 270 -4.41 -11.00 8.41
C TRP A 270 -4.83 -11.07 9.87
N LEU A 271 -5.47 -12.16 10.29
CA LEU A 271 -5.83 -12.38 11.70
C LEU A 271 -4.60 -12.51 12.61
N ASP A 272 -3.57 -13.23 12.14
CA ASP A 272 -2.32 -13.37 12.88
C ASP A 272 -1.63 -12.01 13.05
N LEU A 273 -1.65 -11.17 12.01
CA LEU A 273 -1.12 -9.81 12.07
C LEU A 273 -1.92 -8.89 13.00
N VAL A 274 -3.24 -8.98 13.00
CA VAL A 274 -4.10 -8.26 13.97
C VAL A 274 -3.81 -8.70 15.40
N THR A 275 -3.64 -10.00 15.62
CA THR A 275 -3.29 -10.56 16.93
C THR A 275 -1.95 -10.02 17.41
N LEU A 276 -0.95 -10.05 16.53
CA LEU A 276 0.37 -9.48 16.81
C LEU A 276 0.24 -8.00 17.19
N ALA A 277 -0.42 -7.19 16.37
CA ALA A 277 -0.59 -5.76 16.60
C ALA A 277 -1.24 -5.42 17.96
N CYS A 278 -2.25 -6.20 18.39
CA CYS A 278 -2.89 -6.00 19.68
C CYS A 278 -1.99 -6.41 20.87
N SER A 279 -1.06 -7.34 20.66
CA SER A 279 -0.11 -7.80 21.69
C SER A 279 1.20 -7.00 21.75
N SER A 280 1.55 -6.25 20.70
CA SER A 280 2.87 -5.61 20.57
C SER A 280 3.00 -4.22 21.21
N GLN A 281 2.00 -3.73 21.97
CA GLN A 281 2.05 -2.35 22.51
C GLN A 281 3.20 -2.12 23.49
N GLU A 282 3.55 -3.11 24.31
CA GLU A 282 4.72 -3.04 25.19
C GLU A 282 6.02 -2.96 24.38
N MET A 283 6.14 -3.77 23.32
CA MET A 283 7.31 -3.77 22.42
C MET A 283 7.50 -2.42 21.72
N ILE A 284 6.41 -1.79 21.24
CA ILE A 284 6.48 -0.45 20.62
C ILE A 284 6.90 0.60 21.65
N SER A 285 6.38 0.50 22.87
CA SER A 285 6.77 1.40 23.97
C SER A 285 8.25 1.25 24.34
N ASP A 286 8.77 0.02 24.32
CA ASP A 286 10.18 -0.26 24.59
C ASP A 286 11.09 0.22 23.45
N LEU A 287 10.69 0.07 22.18
CA LEU A 287 11.42 0.59 21.02
C LEU A 287 11.66 2.11 21.15
N ILE A 288 10.63 2.85 21.57
CA ILE A 288 10.71 4.30 21.80
C ILE A 288 11.69 4.63 22.93
N ARG A 289 11.74 3.82 23.99
CA ARG A 289 12.66 3.99 25.11
C ARG A 289 14.11 3.66 24.73
N SER A 290 14.32 2.65 23.90
CA SER A 290 15.67 2.16 23.55
C SER A 290 16.35 2.98 22.45
N ARG A 291 15.62 3.75 21.63
CA ARG A 291 16.15 4.52 20.47
C ARG A 291 17.00 3.72 19.47
N ASN A 292 16.94 2.39 19.53
CA ASN A 292 17.62 1.53 18.56
C ASN A 292 16.68 1.38 17.35
N GLU A 293 17.04 2.04 16.24
CA GLU A 293 16.48 1.80 14.90
C GLU A 293 16.99 0.47 14.32
#